data_AF-A0A2S8FZ81-F1
#
_entry.id   AF-A0A2S8FZ81-F1
#
_cell.length_a   1.000
_cell.length_b   1.000
_cell.length_c   1.000
_cell.angle_alpha   90.00
_cell.angle_beta   90.00
_cell.angle_gamma   90.00
#
_symmetry.space_group_name_H-M   'P 1'
#
loop_
_entity.id
_entity.type
_entity.pdbx_description
1 polymer ?
#
loop_
_entity_poly.entity_id
_entity_poly.type
_entity_poly.pdbx_seq_one_letter_code
_entity_poly.pdbx_strand_id
1 'polypeptide(L)'
;MQLFAKNFRSGDEQLIINAIEIPADSDDRHGLLIDILDVIEENTPADVVLLGQVIYFHTPCTICRNAATKVLLQRKQAPKWLIEEVERDADEDARELVKEAL
;
A
#
# COMPACT_ATOMS: atom_id res chain seq x y z
N MET A 1 8.98 12.36 0.25
CA MET A 1 8.13 12.40 -0.96
C MET A 1 7.24 13.65 -1.16
N GLN A 2 7.17 14.62 -0.24
CA GLN A 2 6.10 15.64 -0.22
C GLN A 2 5.89 16.50 -1.48
N LEU A 3 6.96 16.91 -2.19
CA LEU A 3 6.80 17.72 -3.40
C LEU A 3 6.18 16.91 -4.56
N PHE A 4 6.52 15.62 -4.63
CA PHE A 4 5.97 14.70 -5.62
C PHE A 4 4.49 14.44 -5.34
N ALA A 5 4.13 14.12 -4.09
CA ALA A 5 2.74 13.92 -3.67
C ALA A 5 1.83 15.10 -4.09
N LYS A 6 2.28 16.34 -3.88
CA LYS A 6 1.51 17.55 -4.24
C LYS A 6 1.33 17.78 -5.75
N ASN A 7 2.13 17.13 -6.58
CA ASN A 7 2.10 17.30 -8.04
C ASN A 7 1.75 16.01 -8.76
N PHE A 8 1.32 14.99 -8.03
CA PHE A 8 1.04 13.66 -8.54
C PHE A 8 -0.08 13.71 -9.58
N ARG A 9 0.08 12.95 -10.67
CA ARG A 9 -0.91 12.77 -11.72
C ARG A 9 -1.12 11.28 -11.97
N SER A 10 -2.32 10.92 -12.44
CA SER A 10 -2.57 9.55 -12.89
C SER A 10 -1.53 9.14 -13.95
N GLY A 11 -0.88 8.00 -13.74
CA GLY A 11 0.26 7.49 -14.50
C GLY A 11 1.59 7.61 -13.75
N ASP A 12 1.72 8.53 -12.79
CA ASP A 12 2.95 8.72 -12.02
C ASP A 12 3.24 7.55 -11.07
N GLU A 13 2.24 6.72 -10.75
CA GLU A 13 2.43 5.45 -10.06
C GLU A 13 3.47 4.56 -10.75
N GLN A 14 3.53 4.60 -12.09
CA GLN A 14 4.49 3.81 -12.86
C GLN A 14 5.91 4.36 -12.75
N LEU A 15 6.06 5.67 -12.53
CA LEU A 15 7.36 6.26 -12.28
C LEU A 15 7.92 5.78 -10.94
N ILE A 16 7.06 5.71 -9.90
CA ILE A 16 7.47 5.14 -8.61
C ILE A 16 7.84 3.67 -8.79
N ILE A 17 6.97 2.86 -9.41
CA ILE A 17 7.21 1.41 -9.60
C ILE A 17 8.52 1.14 -10.35
N ASN A 18 8.84 1.93 -11.38
CA ASN A 18 10.06 1.73 -12.16
C ASN A 18 11.32 2.24 -11.47
N ALA A 19 11.20 3.16 -10.52
CA ALA A 19 12.33 3.78 -9.83
C ALA A 19 12.58 3.20 -8.43
N ILE A 20 11.62 2.46 -7.87
CA ILE A 20 11.71 1.97 -6.49
C ILE A 20 12.81 0.91 -6.37
N GLU A 21 13.73 1.15 -5.46
CA GLU A 21 14.68 0.15 -4.97
C GLU A 21 14.38 -0.08 -3.49
N ILE A 22 13.95 -1.30 -3.15
CA ILE A 22 13.57 -1.64 -1.78
C ILE A 22 14.83 -1.71 -0.91
N PRO A 23 14.96 -0.86 0.13
CA PRO A 23 16.13 -0.89 1.01
C PRO A 23 16.26 -2.23 1.75
N ALA A 24 17.50 -2.66 1.95
CA ALA A 24 17.80 -3.84 2.75
C ALA A 24 17.55 -3.57 4.24
N ASP A 25 17.97 -2.38 4.71
CA ASP A 25 17.74 -1.93 6.08
C ASP A 25 16.25 -1.78 6.37
N SER A 26 15.84 -2.20 7.57
CA SER A 26 14.42 -2.25 7.94
C SER A 26 13.82 -0.87 8.18
N ASP A 27 14.58 0.05 8.77
CA ASP A 27 14.10 1.39 9.11
C ASP A 27 14.01 2.24 7.85
N ASP A 28 15.01 2.16 6.97
CA ASP A 28 14.98 2.81 5.65
C ASP A 28 13.83 2.27 4.79
N ARG A 29 13.63 0.95 4.78
CA ARG A 29 12.52 0.32 4.05
C ARG A 29 11.17 0.75 4.61
N HIS A 30 11.04 0.80 5.93
CA HIS A 30 9.82 1.27 6.59
C HIS A 30 9.52 2.72 6.19
N GLY A 31 10.52 3.60 6.27
CA GLY A 31 10.38 5.01 5.88
C GLY A 31 9.95 5.16 4.43
N LEU A 32 10.61 4.48 3.49
CA LEU A 32 10.26 4.53 2.06
C LEU A 32 8.82 4.07 1.79
N LEU A 33 8.41 2.95 2.38
CA LEU A 33 7.09 2.38 2.11
C LEU A 33 5.96 3.22 2.71
N ILE A 34 6.18 3.88 3.85
CA ILE A 34 5.24 4.89 4.37
C ILE A 34 5.17 6.10 3.43
N ASP A 35 6.31 6.59 2.96
CA ASP A 35 6.37 7.72 2.02
C ASP A 35 5.57 7.44 0.73
N ILE A 36 5.58 6.21 0.24
CA ILE A 36 4.79 5.77 -0.92
C ILE A 36 3.31 5.61 -0.56
N LEU A 37 3.02 5.06 0.61
CA LEU A 37 1.65 4.92 1.12
C LEU A 37 0.96 6.28 1.19
N ASP A 38 1.64 7.29 1.76
CA ASP A 38 1.12 8.66 1.87
C ASP A 38 0.81 9.24 0.47
N VAL A 39 1.72 9.04 -0.50
CA VAL A 39 1.50 9.47 -1.89
C VAL A 39 0.24 8.83 -2.46
N ILE A 40 0.09 7.52 -2.32
CA ILE A 40 -1.07 6.84 -2.90
C ILE A 40 -2.35 7.20 -2.14
N GLU A 41 -2.33 7.37 -0.82
CA GLU A 41 -3.49 7.77 -0.01
C GLU A 41 -4.03 9.15 -0.39
N GLU A 42 -3.15 10.14 -0.51
CA GLU A 42 -3.51 11.52 -0.82
C GLU A 42 -3.98 11.72 -2.27
N ASN A 43 -3.56 10.85 -3.20
CA ASN A 43 -3.74 11.08 -4.62
C ASN A 43 -4.74 10.11 -5.28
N THR A 44 -5.90 10.66 -5.62
CA THR A 44 -6.94 10.00 -6.45
C THR A 44 -7.07 10.72 -7.79
N PRO A 45 -7.31 10.02 -8.92
CA PRO A 45 -7.64 8.60 -9.08
C PRO A 45 -6.48 7.72 -9.60
N ALA A 46 -5.38 7.59 -8.85
CA ALA A 46 -4.25 6.72 -9.25
C ALA A 46 -4.63 5.23 -9.29
N ASP A 47 -4.04 4.45 -10.20
CA ASP A 47 -4.02 2.98 -10.09
C ASP A 47 -2.97 2.60 -9.05
N VAL A 48 -3.43 2.08 -7.90
CA VAL A 48 -2.54 1.80 -6.77
C VAL A 48 -2.36 0.32 -6.51
N VAL A 49 -2.85 -0.54 -7.42
CA VAL A 49 -2.81 -2.00 -7.24
C VAL A 49 -1.37 -2.48 -7.04
N LEU A 50 -0.46 -2.07 -7.92
CA LEU A 50 0.93 -2.51 -7.85
C LEU A 50 1.67 -1.89 -6.66
N LEU A 51 1.50 -0.59 -6.40
CA LEU A 51 2.17 0.09 -5.28
C LEU A 51 1.67 -0.46 -3.94
N GLY A 52 0.36 -0.68 -3.79
CA GLY A 52 -0.22 -1.30 -2.60
C GLY A 52 0.31 -2.71 -2.36
N GLN A 53 0.48 -3.52 -3.41
CA GLN A 53 1.10 -4.84 -3.29
C GLN A 53 2.58 -4.76 -2.90
N VAL A 54 3.35 -3.83 -3.49
CA VAL A 54 4.74 -3.61 -3.11
C VAL A 54 4.86 -3.28 -1.61
N ILE A 55 4.01 -2.39 -1.10
CA ILE A 55 3.98 -2.08 0.34
C ILE A 55 3.62 -3.33 1.15
N TYR A 56 2.58 -4.06 0.76
CA TYR A 56 2.11 -5.27 1.46
C TYR A 56 3.20 -6.35 1.58
N PHE A 57 3.93 -6.61 0.50
CA PHE A 57 4.95 -7.66 0.46
C PHE A 57 6.27 -7.27 1.13
N HIS A 58 6.66 -6.00 1.07
CA HIS A 58 7.98 -5.55 1.52
C HIS A 58 7.98 -4.85 2.88
N THR A 59 6.82 -4.55 3.44
CA THR A 59 6.73 -3.94 4.76
C THR A 59 7.29 -4.86 5.86
N PRO A 60 8.06 -4.31 6.82
CA PRO A 60 8.52 -5.07 7.98
C PRO A 60 7.44 -5.20 9.08
N CYS A 61 6.33 -4.46 9.02
CA CYS A 61 5.35 -4.40 10.11
C CYS A 61 3.88 -4.59 9.66
N THR A 62 3.08 -5.13 10.58
CA THR A 62 1.63 -5.35 10.42
C THR A 62 0.86 -4.04 10.18
N ILE A 63 1.28 -2.94 10.82
CA ILE A 63 0.59 -1.63 10.69
C ILE A 63 0.61 -1.15 9.24
N CYS A 64 1.78 -1.10 8.60
CA CYS A 64 1.91 -0.69 7.20
C CYS A 64 1.24 -1.69 6.24
N ARG A 65 1.24 -2.99 6.59
CA ARG A 65 0.51 -4.01 5.82
C ARG A 65 -0.99 -3.74 5.83
N ASN A 66 -1.56 -3.51 7.01
CA ASN A 66 -2.97 -3.19 7.20
C ASN A 66 -3.35 -1.88 6.52
N ALA A 67 -2.48 -0.87 6.56
CA ALA A 67 -2.72 0.39 5.86
C ALA A 67 -2.77 0.20 4.33
N ALA A 68 -1.82 -0.53 3.74
CA ALA A 68 -1.87 -0.85 2.31
C ALA A 68 -3.12 -1.65 1.93
N THR A 69 -3.48 -2.66 2.72
CA THR A 69 -4.73 -3.43 2.55
C THR A 69 -5.94 -2.51 2.57
N LYS A 70 -6.03 -1.62 3.56
CA LYS A 70 -7.13 -0.67 3.71
C LYS A 70 -7.26 0.23 2.47
N VAL A 71 -6.17 0.80 1.97
CA VAL A 71 -6.18 1.64 0.76
C VAL A 71 -6.71 0.86 -0.45
N LEU A 72 -6.22 -0.36 -0.65
CA LEU A 72 -6.64 -1.22 -1.76
C LEU A 72 -8.13 -1.60 -1.67
N LEU A 73 -8.61 -1.94 -0.48
CA LEU A 73 -10.02 -2.28 -0.22
C LEU A 73 -10.93 -1.07 -0.45
N GLN A 74 -10.60 0.09 0.14
CA GLN A 74 -11.38 1.33 -0.02
C GLN A 74 -11.50 1.76 -1.49
N ARG A 75 -10.46 1.50 -2.29
CA ARG A 75 -10.45 1.80 -3.72
C ARG A 75 -11.09 0.71 -4.59
N LYS A 76 -11.57 -0.39 -4.00
CA LYS A 76 -12.08 -1.57 -4.71
C LYS A 76 -11.06 -2.14 -5.72
N GLN A 77 -9.79 -2.01 -5.36
CA GLN A 77 -8.63 -2.42 -6.15
C GLN A 77 -7.86 -3.57 -5.50
N ALA A 78 -8.28 -4.03 -4.31
CA ALA A 78 -7.69 -5.18 -3.64
C ALA A 78 -7.78 -6.45 -4.52
N PRO A 79 -6.64 -7.09 -4.83
CA PRO A 79 -6.64 -8.38 -5.50
C PRO A 79 -7.33 -9.43 -4.65
N LYS A 80 -8.02 -10.38 -5.29
CA LYS A 80 -8.71 -11.48 -4.60
C LYS A 80 -7.80 -12.27 -3.66
N TRP A 81 -6.56 -12.55 -4.06
CA TRP A 81 -5.61 -13.29 -3.23
C TRP A 81 -5.28 -12.55 -1.92
N LEU A 82 -5.21 -11.22 -1.96
CA LEU A 82 -4.89 -10.40 -0.79
C LEU A 82 -6.04 -10.43 0.20
N ILE A 83 -7.28 -10.34 -0.31
CA ILE A 83 -8.50 -10.49 0.50
C ILE A 83 -8.48 -11.85 1.20
N GLU A 84 -8.26 -12.94 0.45
CA GLU A 84 -8.23 -14.30 0.99
C GLU A 84 -7.11 -14.52 2.02
N GLU A 85 -5.94 -13.91 1.83
CA GLU A 85 -4.85 -13.94 2.80
C GLU A 85 -5.26 -13.22 4.09
N VAL A 86 -5.75 -11.98 3.97
CA VAL A 86 -6.10 -11.13 5.12
C VAL A 86 -7.28 -11.69 5.92
N GLU A 87 -8.25 -12.35 5.29
CA GLU A 87 -9.35 -13.06 5.99
C GLU A 87 -8.86 -14.11 6.99
N ARG A 88 -7.66 -14.65 6.75
CA ARG A 88 -7.02 -15.70 7.56
C ARG A 88 -5.83 -15.18 8.36
N ASP A 89 -5.60 -13.87 8.35
CA ASP A 89 -4.49 -13.27 9.10
C ASP A 89 -4.67 -13.56 10.59
N ALA A 90 -3.56 -13.72 11.31
CA ALA A 90 -3.58 -13.91 12.76
C ALA A 90 -4.02 -12.62 13.47
N ASP A 91 -3.75 -11.46 12.88
CA ASP A 91 -4.17 -10.16 13.37
C ASP A 91 -5.67 -9.94 13.20
N GLU A 92 -6.37 -9.62 14.30
CA GLU A 92 -7.82 -9.40 14.28
C GLU A 92 -8.20 -8.12 13.55
N ASP A 93 -7.40 -7.07 13.72
CA ASP A 93 -7.63 -5.78 13.06
C ASP A 93 -7.55 -5.95 11.53
N ALA A 94 -6.58 -6.74 11.04
CA ALA A 94 -6.45 -7.08 9.63
C ALA A 94 -7.71 -7.79 9.09
N ARG A 95 -8.21 -8.81 9.79
CA ARG A 95 -9.42 -9.54 9.39
C ARG A 95 -10.65 -8.62 9.35
N GLU A 96 -10.76 -7.68 10.28
CA GLU A 96 -11.90 -6.76 10.36
C GLU A 96 -11.94 -5.80 9.16
N LEU A 97 -10.78 -5.36 8.64
CA LEU A 97 -10.71 -4.52 7.44
C LEU A 97 -11.41 -5.15 6.23
N VAL A 98 -11.27 -6.47 6.04
CA VAL A 98 -11.93 -7.17 4.94
C VAL A 98 -13.44 -7.26 5.17
N LYS A 99 -13.86 -7.57 6.40
CA LYS A 99 -15.30 -7.66 6.72
C LYS A 99 -16.04 -6.35 6.51
N GLU A 100 -15.41 -5.21 6.82
CA GLU A 100 -15.99 -3.88 6.62
C GLU A 100 -16.09 -3.47 5.14
N ALA A 101 -15.24 -4.04 4.29
CA ALA A 101 -15.13 -3.69 2.88
C ALA A 101 -16.03 -4.52 1.95
N LEU A 102 -16.56 -5.65 2.43
CA LEU A 102 -17.45 -6.58 1.73
C LEU A 102 -18.92 -6.33 2.08
#